data_AF-Q1AZW3-F1
#
_entry.id   AF-Q1AZW3-F1
#
_cell.length_a   1.000
_cell.length_b   1.000
_cell.length_c   1.000
_cell.angle_alpha   90.00
_cell.angle_beta   90.00
_cell.angle_gamma   90.00
#
_symmetry.space_group_name_H-M   'P 1'
#
loop_
_entity.id
_entity.type
_entity.pdbx_description
1 polymer ?
#
loop_
_entity_poly.entity_id
_entity_poly.type
_entity_poly.pdbx_seq_one_letter_code
_entity_poly.pdbx_strand_id
1 'polypeptide(L)'
;MGDGKRGAGWVLLGLLPLLGLGALLALVVLKGAGVDREDRPPVEELTVERVALPAPHEIVVYVRNGGPEPVTVSQVAVNEALWDFEAEPERTITPLRSAEITLPYSWVEGEAYEIELITSTGATFAAEVPVAVLTPGFSAGTLGRYALIGLYVGVIPVSLGLLWYPFLRRMGASGMNFVLALTVGLLVFLVLDTLLDAMEIAGRLPGVFSGVPLVLSAALLALLGLLGTERLFRRGREGAGRLSTSYRIALGIGLHNLGEGLAIGAAFALGEAALGAFLVVGFTLHNVTEGVGIAAPVLKGEGPRPAHFAGLALLGGGPAILGTWIGGFAYSNLASSVFLAVGAGAILQVVYEVGRLLLEDSVRAGAPVLSAPNLAGFAAGMAVMYATALLVSV
;
A
#
# COMPACT_ATOMS: atom_id res chain seq x y z
N MET A 1 -4.35 -22.39 46.00
CA MET A 1 -4.91 -22.63 44.66
C MET A 1 -3.81 -23.19 43.79
N GLY A 2 -3.91 -24.47 43.45
CA GLY A 2 -2.82 -25.28 42.92
C GLY A 2 -2.44 -24.92 41.49
N ASP A 3 -1.15 -24.64 41.31
CA ASP A 3 -0.48 -24.52 40.03
C ASP A 3 -0.31 -25.93 39.43
N GLY A 4 -1.39 -26.41 38.81
CA GLY A 4 -1.42 -27.68 38.11
C GLY A 4 -0.63 -27.56 36.81
N LYS A 5 0.61 -28.06 36.81
CA LYS A 5 1.45 -28.27 35.62
C LYS A 5 0.59 -28.91 34.52
N ARG A 6 0.16 -28.12 33.53
CA ARG A 6 -0.57 -28.62 32.35
C ARG A 6 0.37 -29.58 31.62
N GLY A 7 0.17 -30.88 31.81
CA GLY A 7 0.99 -31.92 31.19
C GLY A 7 0.86 -31.92 29.67
N ALA A 8 1.81 -32.56 28.97
CA ALA A 8 1.82 -32.71 27.51
C ALA A 8 0.49 -33.24 26.93
N GLY A 9 -0.31 -33.96 27.72
CA GLY A 9 -1.67 -34.40 27.35
C GLY A 9 -2.64 -33.25 27.02
N TRP A 10 -2.46 -32.07 27.61
CA TRP A 10 -3.31 -30.89 27.32
C TRP A 10 -2.98 -30.28 25.94
N VAL A 11 -1.71 -30.36 25.52
CA VAL A 11 -1.28 -29.97 24.18
C VAL A 11 -1.75 -31.00 23.14
N LEU A 12 -1.67 -32.30 23.46
CA LEU A 12 -2.18 -33.39 22.61
C LEU A 12 -3.70 -33.30 22.38
N LEU A 13 -4.48 -32.93 23.41
CA LEU A 13 -5.91 -32.67 23.27
C LEU A 13 -6.20 -31.47 22.36
N GLY A 14 -5.34 -30.45 22.34
CA GLY A 14 -5.43 -29.31 21.42
C GLY A 14 -5.02 -29.66 19.97
N LEU A 15 -4.17 -30.66 19.78
CA LEU A 15 -3.77 -31.15 18.46
C LEU A 15 -4.80 -32.10 17.83
N LEU A 16 -5.66 -32.75 18.64
CA LEU A 16 -6.63 -33.72 18.17
C LEU A 16 -7.66 -33.15 17.17
N PRO A 17 -8.26 -31.95 17.40
CA PRO A 17 -9.10 -31.30 16.40
C PRO A 17 -8.36 -30.90 15.12
N LEU A 18 -7.08 -30.52 15.23
CA LEU A 18 -6.24 -30.17 14.07
C LEU A 18 -5.91 -31.40 13.23
N LEU A 19 -5.63 -32.54 13.86
CA LEU A 19 -5.47 -33.83 13.19
C LEU A 19 -6.77 -34.29 12.53
N GLY A 20 -7.90 -34.13 13.22
CA GLY A 20 -9.22 -34.42 12.65
C GLY A 20 -9.55 -33.55 11.43
N LEU A 21 -9.24 -32.24 11.51
CA LEU A 21 -9.36 -31.33 10.39
C LEU A 21 -8.42 -31.72 9.24
N GLY A 22 -7.17 -32.04 9.53
CA GLY A 22 -6.21 -32.49 8.52
C GLY A 22 -6.66 -33.77 7.82
N ALA A 23 -7.20 -34.74 8.57
CA ALA A 23 -7.76 -35.97 8.01
C ALA A 23 -9.01 -35.71 7.14
N LEU A 24 -9.90 -34.81 7.57
CA LEU A 24 -11.07 -34.41 6.79
C LEU A 24 -10.66 -33.71 5.49
N LEU A 25 -9.73 -32.75 5.56
CA LEU A 25 -9.21 -32.05 4.37
C LEU A 25 -8.52 -33.02 3.43
N ALA A 26 -7.68 -33.94 3.93
CA ALA A 26 -7.06 -34.97 3.12
C ALA A 26 -8.10 -35.88 2.45
N LEU A 27 -9.18 -36.25 3.15
CA LEU A 27 -10.29 -37.03 2.59
C LEU A 27 -10.98 -36.27 1.45
N VAL A 28 -11.26 -34.98 1.63
CA VAL A 28 -11.89 -34.12 0.61
C VAL A 28 -10.99 -33.94 -0.61
N VAL A 29 -9.68 -33.74 -0.41
CA VAL A 29 -8.72 -33.61 -1.52
C VAL A 29 -8.56 -34.93 -2.28
N LEU A 30 -8.52 -36.06 -1.59
CA LEU A 30 -8.31 -37.37 -2.20
C LEU A 30 -9.57 -37.98 -2.83
N LYS A 31 -10.75 -37.71 -2.28
CA LYS A 31 -12.02 -38.32 -2.71
C LYS A 31 -13.00 -37.33 -3.35
N GLY A 32 -12.62 -36.06 -3.46
CA GLY A 32 -13.54 -34.99 -3.83
C GLY A 32 -14.53 -34.67 -2.70
N ALA A 33 -15.28 -33.57 -2.86
CA ALA A 33 -16.33 -33.17 -1.91
C ALA A 33 -17.63 -34.00 -2.05
N GLY A 34 -17.61 -35.06 -2.89
CA GLY A 34 -18.78 -35.89 -3.19
C GLY A 34 -19.77 -35.26 -4.18
N VAL A 35 -19.34 -34.21 -4.90
CA VAL A 35 -20.14 -33.47 -5.90
C VAL A 35 -19.30 -33.29 -7.16
N ASP A 36 -18.83 -34.38 -7.75
CA ASP A 36 -18.12 -34.33 -9.02
C ASP A 36 -19.14 -34.36 -10.16
N ARG A 37 -19.22 -33.27 -10.92
CA ARG A 37 -19.92 -33.23 -12.21
C ARG A 37 -18.86 -33.19 -13.30
N GLU A 38 -18.84 -34.23 -14.14
CA GLU A 38 -17.93 -34.35 -15.28
C GLU A 38 -18.21 -33.30 -16.37
N ASP A 39 -19.41 -32.71 -16.40
CA ASP A 39 -19.86 -31.74 -17.40
C ASP A 39 -19.46 -30.28 -17.10
N ARG A 40 -18.41 -30.03 -16.33
CA ARG A 40 -17.99 -28.65 -16.02
C ARG A 40 -17.03 -28.14 -17.11
N PRO A 41 -17.28 -26.95 -17.71
CA PRO A 41 -16.30 -26.34 -18.60
C PRO A 41 -15.00 -26.07 -17.83
N PRO A 42 -13.83 -26.15 -18.48
CA PRO A 42 -12.56 -25.82 -17.85
C PRO A 42 -12.61 -24.41 -17.28
N VAL A 43 -12.21 -24.26 -16.01
CA VAL A 43 -12.17 -22.96 -15.35
C VAL A 43 -10.81 -22.36 -15.61
N GLU A 44 -10.71 -21.61 -16.70
CA GLU A 44 -9.52 -20.85 -17.04
C GLU A 44 -9.58 -19.46 -16.42
N GLU A 45 -8.54 -19.09 -15.68
CA GLU A 45 -8.39 -17.77 -15.10
C GLU A 45 -6.96 -17.30 -15.34
N LEU A 46 -6.77 -16.52 -16.41
CA LEU A 46 -5.49 -15.91 -16.74
C LEU A 46 -5.58 -14.42 -16.44
N THR A 47 -4.71 -13.93 -15.56
CA THR A 47 -4.63 -12.51 -15.20
C THR A 47 -3.40 -11.91 -15.84
N VAL A 48 -3.58 -10.82 -16.59
CA VAL A 48 -2.46 -10.00 -17.05
C VAL A 48 -1.98 -9.13 -15.88
N GLU A 49 -0.77 -9.37 -15.40
CA GLU A 49 -0.20 -8.66 -14.26
C GLU A 49 0.39 -7.30 -14.67
N ARG A 50 0.95 -7.22 -15.88
CA ARG A 50 1.61 -6.02 -16.42
C ARG A 50 1.85 -6.16 -17.93
N VAL A 51 1.83 -5.04 -18.64
CA VAL A 51 2.39 -4.92 -19.99
C VAL A 51 3.61 -4.00 -19.94
N ALA A 52 4.71 -4.40 -20.59
CA ALA A 52 5.93 -3.61 -20.70
C ALA A 52 6.31 -3.42 -22.17
N LEU A 53 6.87 -2.25 -22.45
CA LEU A 53 7.36 -1.80 -23.75
C LEU A 53 8.87 -1.52 -23.62
N PRO A 54 9.72 -2.57 -23.51
CA PRO A 54 11.15 -2.41 -23.20
C PRO A 54 11.94 -1.81 -24.37
N ALA A 55 11.48 -1.98 -25.60
CA ALA A 55 12.10 -1.48 -26.82
C ALA A 55 11.03 -1.11 -27.87
N PRO A 56 11.32 -0.26 -28.86
CA PRO A 56 10.35 0.17 -29.89
C PRO A 56 9.72 -0.95 -30.74
N HIS A 57 10.33 -2.14 -30.75
CA HIS A 57 9.91 -3.28 -31.57
C HIS A 57 9.48 -4.50 -30.73
N GLU A 58 9.13 -4.26 -29.47
CA GLU A 58 8.87 -5.31 -28.51
C GLU A 58 7.77 -4.91 -27.52
N ILE A 59 6.78 -5.79 -27.34
CA ILE A 59 5.78 -5.72 -26.27
C ILE A 59 5.91 -7.00 -25.44
N VAL A 60 6.00 -6.88 -24.13
CA VAL A 60 6.08 -8.01 -23.20
C VAL A 60 4.88 -8.00 -22.26
N VAL A 61 4.11 -9.08 -22.26
CA VAL A 61 2.91 -9.25 -21.43
C VAL A 61 3.20 -10.27 -20.32
N TYR A 62 3.11 -9.82 -19.08
CA TYR A 62 3.29 -10.66 -17.90
C TYR A 62 1.94 -11.23 -17.49
N VAL A 63 1.83 -12.55 -17.44
CA VAL A 63 0.57 -13.24 -17.12
C VAL A 63 0.75 -14.20 -15.96
N ARG A 64 -0.33 -14.43 -15.20
CA ARG A 64 -0.39 -15.42 -14.13
C ARG A 64 -1.66 -16.25 -14.25
N ASN A 65 -1.51 -17.57 -14.10
CA ASN A 65 -2.66 -18.47 -13.99
C ASN A 65 -3.19 -18.47 -12.54
N GLY A 66 -4.36 -17.86 -12.35
CA GLY A 66 -5.12 -17.86 -11.11
C GLY A 66 -6.00 -19.09 -10.91
N GLY A 67 -6.26 -19.82 -11.99
CA GLY A 67 -7.20 -20.91 -12.05
C GLY A 67 -6.66 -22.22 -11.48
N PRO A 68 -7.56 -23.18 -11.22
CA PRO A 68 -7.19 -24.50 -10.69
C PRO A 68 -6.59 -25.44 -11.75
N GLU A 69 -6.73 -25.12 -13.04
CA GLU A 69 -6.33 -25.96 -14.18
C GLU A 69 -5.25 -25.26 -15.03
N PRO A 70 -4.34 -26.00 -15.70
CA PRO A 70 -3.36 -25.40 -16.60
C PRO A 70 -4.02 -24.69 -17.79
N VAL A 71 -3.54 -23.50 -18.13
CA VAL A 71 -4.06 -22.68 -19.25
C VAL A 71 -3.00 -22.63 -20.34
N THR A 72 -3.34 -22.92 -21.60
CA THR A 72 -2.41 -22.84 -22.72
C THR A 72 -2.77 -21.66 -23.62
N VAL A 73 -1.89 -20.66 -23.71
CA VAL A 73 -2.04 -19.55 -24.65
C VAL A 73 -1.70 -20.04 -26.05
N SER A 74 -2.65 -19.95 -26.98
CA SER A 74 -2.52 -20.47 -28.35
C SER A 74 -2.31 -19.37 -29.37
N GLN A 75 -2.95 -18.21 -29.17
CA GLN A 75 -2.84 -17.06 -30.06
C GLN A 75 -2.80 -15.77 -29.25
N VAL A 76 -2.24 -14.73 -29.84
CA VAL A 76 -2.26 -13.36 -29.31
C VAL A 76 -2.69 -12.41 -30.43
N ALA A 77 -3.60 -11.49 -30.13
CA ALA A 77 -3.97 -10.41 -31.04
C ALA A 77 -3.52 -9.06 -30.47
N VAL A 78 -3.09 -8.15 -31.34
CA VAL A 78 -2.84 -6.74 -31.02
C VAL A 78 -3.73 -5.91 -31.93
N ASN A 79 -4.66 -5.15 -31.35
CA ASN A 79 -5.69 -4.39 -32.07
C ASN A 79 -6.42 -5.24 -33.13
N GLU A 80 -7.00 -6.37 -32.68
CA GLU A 80 -7.72 -7.36 -33.51
C GLU A 80 -6.88 -8.13 -34.55
N ALA A 81 -5.58 -7.82 -34.68
CA ALA A 81 -4.69 -8.52 -35.61
C ALA A 81 -3.89 -9.62 -34.90
N LEU A 82 -3.99 -10.86 -35.38
CA LEU A 82 -3.20 -11.99 -34.87
C LEU A 82 -1.72 -11.78 -35.14
N TRP A 83 -0.90 -12.03 -34.13
CA TRP A 83 0.56 -11.86 -34.19
C TRP A 83 1.30 -13.08 -33.66
N ASP A 84 2.54 -13.24 -34.11
CA ASP A 84 3.45 -14.24 -33.56
C ASP A 84 3.92 -13.82 -32.17
N PHE A 85 4.16 -14.81 -31.30
CA PHE A 85 4.63 -14.60 -29.94
C PHE A 85 5.53 -15.73 -29.45
N GLU A 86 6.41 -15.38 -28.53
CA GLU A 86 7.19 -16.31 -27.73
C GLU A 86 6.67 -16.29 -26.28
N ALA A 87 6.70 -17.43 -25.60
CA ALA A 87 6.25 -17.53 -24.21
C ALA A 87 7.32 -18.24 -23.38
N GLU A 88 7.74 -17.59 -22.29
CA GLU A 88 8.70 -18.14 -21.34
C GLU A 88 8.05 -18.29 -19.95
N PRO A 89 8.24 -19.41 -19.23
CA PRO A 89 9.06 -20.58 -19.61
C PRO A 89 8.41 -21.50 -20.66
N GLU A 90 7.07 -21.48 -20.77
CA GLU A 90 6.31 -22.31 -21.70
C GLU A 90 4.92 -21.71 -21.95
N ARG A 91 4.26 -22.11 -23.05
CA ARG A 91 2.91 -21.64 -23.43
C ARG A 91 1.80 -22.16 -22.50
N THR A 92 2.04 -23.27 -21.82
CA THR A 92 1.10 -23.89 -20.88
C THR A 92 1.44 -23.47 -19.46
N ILE A 93 0.65 -22.56 -18.91
CA ILE A 93 0.88 -21.95 -17.61
C ILE A 93 0.15 -22.78 -16.56
N THR A 94 0.90 -23.47 -15.71
CA THR A 94 0.34 -24.24 -14.60
C THR A 94 -0.21 -23.34 -13.48
N PRO A 95 -1.15 -23.84 -12.64
CA PRO A 95 -1.75 -23.04 -11.57
C PRO A 95 -0.71 -22.32 -10.71
N LEU A 96 -0.97 -21.03 -10.41
CA LEU A 96 -0.12 -20.13 -9.61
C LEU A 96 1.25 -19.79 -10.20
N ARG A 97 1.53 -20.22 -11.43
CA ARG A 97 2.73 -19.83 -12.16
C ARG A 97 2.47 -18.62 -13.04
N SER A 98 3.54 -17.88 -13.31
CA SER A 98 3.56 -16.78 -14.25
C SER A 98 4.32 -17.17 -15.51
N ALA A 99 4.02 -16.51 -16.62
CA ALA A 99 4.77 -16.56 -17.87
C ALA A 99 4.91 -15.16 -18.47
N GLU A 100 5.95 -14.97 -19.27
CA GLU A 100 6.20 -13.77 -20.06
C GLU A 100 5.86 -14.08 -21.52
N ILE A 101 5.00 -13.26 -22.13
CA ILE A 101 4.59 -13.38 -23.53
C ILE A 101 5.21 -12.22 -24.29
N THR A 102 6.20 -12.52 -25.13
CA THR A 102 6.95 -11.53 -25.90
C THR A 102 6.42 -11.47 -27.33
N LEU A 103 6.06 -10.27 -27.76
CA LEU A 103 5.52 -9.94 -29.07
C LEU A 103 6.53 -9.07 -29.83
N PRO A 104 7.10 -9.54 -30.97
CA PRO A 104 7.91 -8.71 -31.85
C PRO A 104 7.00 -7.73 -32.63
N TYR A 105 6.53 -6.70 -31.93
CA TYR A 105 5.56 -5.73 -32.41
C TYR A 105 6.13 -4.32 -32.38
N SER A 106 6.04 -3.60 -33.51
CA SER A 106 6.51 -2.21 -33.61
C SER A 106 5.41 -1.25 -33.20
N TRP A 107 5.46 -0.79 -31.95
CA TRP A 107 4.50 0.16 -31.41
C TRP A 107 4.94 1.60 -31.64
N VAL A 108 3.98 2.52 -31.55
CA VAL A 108 4.16 3.96 -31.75
C VAL A 108 3.90 4.67 -30.43
N GLU A 109 4.80 5.59 -30.06
CA GLU A 109 4.67 6.35 -28.83
C GLU A 109 3.38 7.19 -28.83
N GLY A 110 2.62 7.09 -27.73
CA GLY A 110 1.37 7.80 -27.55
C GLY A 110 0.12 7.08 -28.08
N GLU A 111 0.26 5.96 -28.79
CA GLU A 111 -0.87 5.17 -29.26
C GLU A 111 -1.41 4.23 -28.18
N ALA A 112 -2.71 3.94 -28.28
CA ALA A 112 -3.37 2.94 -27.45
C ALA A 112 -3.32 1.56 -28.12
N TYR A 113 -3.14 0.52 -27.32
CA TYR A 113 -3.17 -0.87 -27.79
C TYR A 113 -4.08 -1.73 -26.93
N GLU A 114 -4.82 -2.61 -27.57
CA GLU A 114 -5.53 -3.71 -26.93
C GLU A 114 -4.82 -5.02 -27.30
N ILE A 115 -4.43 -5.78 -26.30
CA ILE A 115 -3.72 -7.05 -26.44
C ILE A 115 -4.63 -8.16 -25.92
N GLU A 116 -5.05 -9.05 -26.80
CA GLU A 116 -5.96 -10.15 -26.46
C GLU A 116 -5.21 -11.48 -26.50
N LEU A 117 -5.19 -12.18 -25.37
CA LEU A 117 -4.63 -13.52 -25.24
C LEU A 117 -5.74 -14.55 -25.43
N ILE A 118 -5.56 -15.48 -26.37
CA ILE A 118 -6.57 -16.48 -26.74
C ILE A 118 -6.03 -17.86 -26.36
N THR A 119 -6.78 -18.59 -25.54
CA THR A 119 -6.37 -19.92 -25.04
C THR A 119 -6.72 -21.04 -26.02
N SER A 120 -6.23 -22.25 -25.75
CA SER A 120 -6.56 -23.45 -26.56
C SER A 120 -8.03 -23.83 -26.53
N THR A 121 -8.80 -23.34 -25.56
CA THR A 121 -10.26 -23.56 -25.47
C THR A 121 -11.05 -22.42 -26.13
N GLY A 122 -10.37 -21.36 -26.58
CA GLY A 122 -10.98 -20.18 -27.18
C GLY A 122 -11.43 -19.12 -26.17
N ALA A 123 -11.11 -19.27 -24.87
CA ALA A 123 -11.31 -18.20 -23.91
C ALA A 123 -10.33 -17.05 -24.20
N THR A 124 -10.78 -15.82 -23.95
CA THR A 124 -9.97 -14.63 -24.21
C THR A 124 -9.73 -13.79 -22.97
N PHE A 125 -8.53 -13.23 -22.87
CA PHE A 125 -8.08 -12.41 -21.75
C PHE A 125 -7.38 -11.18 -22.31
N ALA A 126 -7.99 -10.01 -22.14
CA ALA A 126 -7.49 -8.76 -22.71
C ALA A 126 -6.64 -7.96 -21.72
N ALA A 127 -5.71 -7.18 -22.26
CA ALA A 127 -4.98 -6.13 -21.56
C ALA A 127 -4.93 -4.88 -22.42
N GLU A 128 -5.09 -3.74 -21.77
CA GLU A 128 -5.04 -2.43 -22.42
C GLU A 128 -3.71 -1.74 -22.10
N VAL A 129 -3.15 -1.09 -23.11
CA VAL A 129 -2.09 -0.10 -23.00
C VAL A 129 -2.70 1.22 -23.46
N PRO A 130 -3.21 2.06 -22.53
CA PRO A 130 -3.91 3.29 -22.92
C PRO A 130 -3.03 4.29 -23.66
N VAL A 131 -1.74 4.33 -23.30
CA VAL A 131 -0.73 5.20 -23.92
C VAL A 131 0.59 4.44 -23.95
N ALA A 132 1.08 4.10 -25.15
CA ALA A 132 2.35 3.42 -25.29
C ALA A 132 3.53 4.37 -25.05
N VAL A 133 4.34 4.04 -24.05
CA VAL A 133 5.60 4.73 -23.76
C VAL A 133 6.68 3.71 -23.46
N LEU A 134 7.94 4.09 -23.68
CA LEU A 134 9.07 3.22 -23.36
C LEU A 134 9.08 2.93 -21.86
N THR A 135 9.00 1.66 -21.50
CA THR A 135 9.10 1.22 -20.10
C THR A 135 10.47 1.60 -19.54
N PRO A 136 10.55 2.33 -18.41
CA PRO A 136 11.82 2.78 -17.87
C PRO A 136 12.76 1.63 -17.50
N GLY A 137 13.88 1.52 -18.21
CA GLY A 137 14.96 0.59 -17.88
C GLY A 137 15.73 1.00 -16.62
N PHE A 138 16.40 0.03 -16.00
CA PHE A 138 17.26 0.25 -14.85
C PHE A 138 18.54 0.99 -15.25
N SER A 139 18.64 2.27 -14.89
CA SER A 139 19.83 3.11 -15.14
C SER A 139 20.06 4.09 -14.00
N ALA A 140 21.31 4.57 -13.84
CA ALA A 140 21.63 5.59 -12.83
C ALA A 140 20.79 6.87 -13.02
N GLY A 141 20.50 7.26 -14.27
CA GLY A 141 19.66 8.42 -14.58
C GLY A 141 18.19 8.21 -14.20
N THR A 142 17.64 7.02 -14.44
CA THR A 142 16.26 6.68 -14.04
C THR A 142 16.14 6.59 -12.51
N LEU A 143 17.11 5.94 -11.85
CA LEU A 143 17.19 5.88 -10.38
C LEU A 143 17.21 7.28 -9.76
N GLY A 144 18.04 8.18 -10.30
CA GLY A 144 18.12 9.56 -9.83
C GLY A 144 16.82 10.35 -10.01
N ARG A 145 16.13 10.17 -11.13
CA ARG A 145 14.83 10.82 -11.39
C ARG A 145 13.74 10.35 -10.43
N TYR A 146 13.61 9.04 -10.21
CA TYR A 146 12.66 8.51 -9.23
C TYR A 146 13.01 8.94 -7.81
N ALA A 147 14.30 8.94 -7.44
CA ALA A 147 14.72 9.44 -6.14
C ALA A 147 14.38 10.92 -5.93
N LEU A 148 14.51 11.73 -6.98
CA LEU A 148 14.14 13.14 -6.93
C LEU A 148 12.64 13.33 -6.74
N ILE A 149 11.82 12.52 -7.41
CA ILE A 149 10.36 12.50 -7.21
C ILE A 149 10.03 12.13 -5.76
N GLY A 150 10.58 11.03 -5.24
CA GLY A 150 10.38 10.63 -3.85
C GLY A 150 10.88 11.67 -2.84
N LEU A 151 11.93 12.42 -3.17
CA LEU A 151 12.42 13.54 -2.35
C LEU A 151 11.40 14.70 -2.32
N TYR A 152 10.83 15.08 -3.47
CA TYR A 152 9.83 16.14 -3.59
C TYR A 152 8.51 15.79 -2.94
N VAL A 153 8.12 14.51 -2.97
CA VAL A 153 6.85 14.05 -2.42
C VAL A 153 6.95 13.68 -0.94
N GLY A 154 8.07 13.13 -0.49
CA GLY A 154 8.23 12.68 0.90
C GLY A 154 9.05 13.64 1.75
N VAL A 155 10.37 13.61 1.56
CA VAL A 155 11.32 14.26 2.50
C VAL A 155 11.11 15.76 2.62
N ILE A 156 10.96 16.48 1.49
CA ILE A 156 10.79 17.93 1.48
C ILE A 156 9.50 18.35 2.19
N PRO A 157 8.30 17.88 1.80
CA PRO A 157 7.06 18.31 2.44
C PRO A 157 6.98 17.90 3.91
N VAL A 158 7.42 16.69 4.29
CA VAL A 158 7.52 16.31 5.72
C VAL A 158 8.42 17.28 6.49
N SER A 159 9.57 17.67 5.89
CA SER A 159 10.46 18.68 6.47
C SER A 159 9.76 20.04 6.60
N LEU A 160 9.04 20.47 5.57
CA LEU A 160 8.27 21.72 5.58
C LEU A 160 7.24 21.70 6.71
N GLY A 161 6.54 20.59 6.92
CA GLY A 161 5.63 20.42 8.05
C GLY A 161 6.33 20.53 9.41
N LEU A 162 7.49 19.88 9.56
CA LEU A 162 8.29 19.96 10.79
C LEU A 162 8.77 21.39 11.08
N LEU A 163 9.00 22.22 10.06
CA LEU A 163 9.39 23.63 10.23
C LEU A 163 8.29 24.50 10.88
N TRP A 164 7.04 24.03 10.97
CA TRP A 164 5.99 24.71 11.73
C TRP A 164 6.20 24.61 13.25
N TYR A 165 7.11 23.76 13.72
CA TYR A 165 7.39 23.53 15.14
C TYR A 165 7.51 24.83 15.98
N PRO A 166 8.32 25.85 15.62
CA PRO A 166 8.47 27.06 16.43
C PRO A 166 7.17 27.88 16.53
N PHE A 167 6.35 27.88 15.47
CA PHE A 167 5.06 28.55 15.45
C PHE A 167 4.07 27.80 16.35
N LEU A 168 3.98 26.49 16.20
CA LEU A 168 3.06 25.64 16.95
C LEU A 168 3.33 25.70 18.47
N ARG A 169 4.59 25.80 18.89
CA ARG A 169 4.96 25.97 20.31
C ARG A 169 4.38 27.23 20.96
N ARG A 170 4.05 28.26 20.19
CA ARG A 170 3.49 29.51 20.70
C ARG A 170 1.98 29.48 20.84
N MET A 171 1.31 28.44 20.33
CA MET A 171 -0.14 28.30 20.43
C MET A 171 -0.58 27.93 21.85
N GLY A 172 -1.72 28.47 22.28
CA GLY A 172 -2.37 28.03 23.51
C GLY A 172 -2.93 26.61 23.41
N ALA A 173 -3.38 26.05 24.54
CA ALA A 173 -3.89 24.67 24.61
C ALA A 173 -5.04 24.40 23.62
N SER A 174 -5.97 25.36 23.46
CA SER A 174 -7.07 25.24 22.51
C SER A 174 -6.60 25.14 21.05
N GLY A 175 -5.64 25.99 20.64
CA GLY A 175 -5.06 25.95 19.30
C GLY A 175 -4.26 24.67 19.04
N MET A 176 -3.55 24.17 20.07
CA MET A 176 -2.87 22.88 19.99
C MET A 176 -3.83 21.73 19.75
N ASN A 177 -4.92 21.67 20.52
CA ASN A 177 -5.91 20.62 20.38
C ASN A 177 -6.64 20.71 19.03
N PHE A 178 -6.89 21.91 18.52
CA PHE A 178 -7.40 22.11 17.15
C PHE A 178 -6.46 21.51 16.11
N VAL A 179 -5.15 21.79 16.17
CA VAL A 179 -4.16 21.27 15.20
C VAL A 179 -4.01 19.74 15.31
N LEU A 180 -3.99 19.20 16.52
CA LEU A 180 -3.98 17.75 16.75
C LEU A 180 -5.24 17.08 16.17
N ALA A 181 -6.42 17.66 16.42
CA ALA A 181 -7.67 17.13 15.89
C ALA A 181 -7.75 17.27 14.37
N LEU A 182 -7.23 18.37 13.80
CA LEU A 182 -7.05 18.55 12.36
C LEU A 182 -6.17 17.48 11.76
N THR A 183 -5.05 17.16 12.41
CA THR A 183 -4.17 16.04 12.02
C THR A 183 -4.94 14.72 12.01
N VAL A 184 -5.70 14.41 13.06
CA VAL A 184 -6.50 13.19 13.13
C VAL A 184 -7.56 13.15 12.01
N GLY A 185 -8.23 14.26 11.72
CA GLY A 185 -9.19 14.36 10.62
C GLY A 185 -8.55 14.07 9.26
N LEU A 186 -7.39 14.68 8.97
CA LEU A 186 -6.65 14.43 7.73
C LEU A 186 -6.29 12.94 7.60
N LEU A 187 -5.72 12.34 8.66
CA LEU A 187 -5.28 10.95 8.65
C LEU A 187 -6.44 9.95 8.55
N VAL A 188 -7.61 10.24 9.13
CA VAL A 188 -8.79 9.39 8.98
C VAL A 188 -9.28 9.35 7.54
N PHE A 189 -9.29 10.49 6.85
CA PHE A 189 -9.58 10.52 5.41
C PHE A 189 -8.57 9.68 4.63
N LEU A 190 -7.27 9.86 4.90
CA LEU A 190 -6.20 9.12 4.22
C LEU A 190 -6.30 7.60 4.40
N VAL A 191 -6.71 7.12 5.58
CA VAL A 191 -6.97 5.69 5.80
C VAL A 191 -8.05 5.18 4.85
N LEU A 192 -9.15 5.93 4.72
CA LEU A 192 -10.26 5.52 3.86
C LEU A 192 -9.81 5.46 2.40
N ASP A 193 -9.16 6.52 1.94
CA ASP A 193 -8.64 6.65 0.58
C ASP A 193 -7.65 5.51 0.24
N THR A 194 -6.62 5.34 1.08
CA THR A 194 -5.59 4.31 0.89
C THR A 194 -6.17 2.89 0.94
N LEU A 195 -7.17 2.62 1.78
CA LEU A 195 -7.84 1.32 1.82
C LEU A 195 -8.67 1.07 0.57
N LEU A 196 -9.39 2.08 0.07
CA LEU A 196 -10.17 1.97 -1.15
C LEU A 196 -9.27 1.68 -2.35
N ASP A 197 -8.18 2.43 -2.50
CA ASP A 197 -7.17 2.21 -3.55
C ASP A 197 -6.55 0.80 -3.46
N ALA A 198 -6.17 0.38 -2.26
CA ALA A 198 -5.62 -0.95 -2.03
C ALA A 198 -6.62 -2.05 -2.44
N MET A 199 -7.90 -1.89 -2.11
CA MET A 199 -8.96 -2.83 -2.47
C MET A 199 -9.26 -2.82 -3.97
N GLU A 200 -9.21 -1.67 -4.63
CA GLU A 200 -9.38 -1.58 -6.08
C GLU A 200 -8.28 -2.35 -6.81
N ILE A 201 -7.02 -2.11 -6.45
CA ILE A 201 -5.88 -2.83 -7.02
C ILE A 201 -5.98 -4.33 -6.69
N ALA A 202 -6.41 -4.67 -5.47
CA ALA A 202 -6.60 -6.05 -5.06
C ALA A 202 -7.74 -6.75 -5.81
N GLY A 203 -8.71 -6.00 -6.34
CA GLY A 203 -9.77 -6.52 -7.22
C GLY A 203 -9.26 -7.00 -8.57
N ARG A 204 -8.07 -6.57 -8.99
CA ARG A 204 -7.37 -7.01 -10.21
C ARG A 204 -6.47 -8.23 -9.98
N LEU A 205 -6.40 -8.73 -8.74
CA LEU A 205 -5.63 -9.93 -8.44
C LEU A 205 -6.36 -11.20 -8.86
N PRO A 206 -5.61 -12.26 -9.19
CA PRO A 206 -6.19 -13.58 -9.32
C PRO A 206 -7.00 -13.97 -8.08
N GLY A 207 -8.16 -14.59 -8.28
CA GLY A 207 -9.15 -14.92 -7.26
C GLY A 207 -8.58 -15.76 -6.11
N VAL A 208 -7.55 -16.57 -6.38
CA VAL A 208 -6.81 -17.34 -5.37
C VAL A 208 -6.25 -16.49 -4.22
N PHE A 209 -5.92 -15.22 -4.48
CA PHE A 209 -5.36 -14.33 -3.46
C PHE A 209 -6.42 -13.76 -2.53
N SER A 210 -7.71 -13.83 -2.88
CA SER A 210 -8.79 -13.21 -2.11
C SER A 210 -8.45 -11.75 -1.75
N GLY A 211 -8.32 -10.89 -2.79
CA GLY A 211 -7.70 -9.58 -2.68
C GLY A 211 -8.21 -8.68 -1.54
N VAL A 212 -9.52 -8.56 -1.35
CA VAL A 212 -10.09 -7.74 -0.27
C VAL A 212 -9.73 -8.29 1.12
N PRO A 213 -9.96 -9.58 1.44
CA PRO A 213 -9.46 -10.18 2.68
C PRO A 213 -7.94 -10.01 2.89
N LEU A 214 -7.14 -10.12 1.85
CA LEU A 214 -5.69 -9.90 1.90
C LEU A 214 -5.36 -8.48 2.37
N VAL A 215 -5.95 -7.47 1.75
CA VAL A 215 -5.75 -6.05 2.10
C VAL A 215 -6.15 -5.78 3.55
N LEU A 216 -7.36 -6.19 3.96
CA LEU A 216 -7.83 -5.95 5.32
C LEU A 216 -6.96 -6.67 6.37
N SER A 217 -6.50 -7.89 6.07
CA SER A 217 -5.61 -8.66 6.94
C SER A 217 -4.23 -8.02 7.03
N ALA A 218 -3.65 -7.59 5.91
CA ALA A 218 -2.35 -6.93 5.88
C ALA A 218 -2.38 -5.60 6.65
N ALA A 219 -3.42 -4.78 6.46
CA ALA A 219 -3.61 -3.54 7.21
C ALA A 219 -3.75 -3.79 8.72
N LEU A 220 -4.56 -4.78 9.11
CA LEU A 220 -4.73 -5.14 10.52
C LEU A 220 -3.42 -5.66 11.13
N LEU A 221 -2.69 -6.54 10.43
CA LEU A 221 -1.42 -7.07 10.89
C LEU A 221 -0.35 -5.98 11.02
N ALA A 222 -0.31 -5.03 10.09
CA ALA A 222 0.58 -3.87 10.16
C ALA A 222 0.26 -3.00 11.39
N LEU A 223 -1.01 -2.66 11.60
CA LEU A 223 -1.49 -1.94 12.78
C LEU A 223 -1.09 -2.66 14.07
N LEU A 224 -1.41 -3.95 14.19
CA LEU A 224 -1.11 -4.74 15.39
C LEU A 224 0.38 -4.94 15.60
N GLY A 225 1.16 -5.10 14.53
CA GLY A 225 2.61 -5.20 14.57
C GLY A 225 3.23 -3.93 15.14
N LEU A 226 2.86 -2.77 14.59
CA LEU A 226 3.34 -1.45 15.04
C LEU A 226 2.93 -1.17 16.49
N LEU A 227 1.66 -1.41 16.87
CA LEU A 227 1.21 -1.30 18.26
C LEU A 227 1.89 -2.31 19.20
N GLY A 228 2.22 -3.51 18.70
CA GLY A 228 2.92 -4.55 19.44
C GLY A 228 4.36 -4.16 19.79
N THR A 229 5.05 -3.46 18.87
CA THR A 229 6.40 -2.94 19.13
C THR A 229 6.42 -2.01 20.34
N GLU A 230 5.36 -1.21 20.58
CA GLU A 230 5.26 -0.34 21.75
C GLU A 230 5.46 -1.11 23.06
N ARG A 231 4.77 -2.26 23.21
CA ARG A 231 4.79 -3.04 24.46
C ARG A 231 6.15 -3.67 24.73
N LEU A 232 6.86 -4.07 23.67
CA LEU A 232 8.18 -4.68 23.77
C LEU A 232 9.24 -3.64 24.17
N PHE A 233 9.18 -2.43 23.61
CA PHE A 233 10.17 -1.37 23.86
C PHE A 233 9.87 -0.50 25.09
N ARG A 234 8.67 -0.60 25.71
CA ARG A 234 8.31 0.18 26.92
C ARG A 234 8.87 -0.37 28.23
N ARG A 235 9.46 -1.57 28.26
CA ARG A 235 10.12 -2.11 29.46
C ARG A 235 11.42 -1.34 29.74
N GLY A 236 11.33 -0.23 30.48
CA GLY A 236 12.47 0.37 31.19
C GLY A 236 12.84 1.84 30.92
N ARG A 237 12.01 2.67 30.26
CA ARG A 237 12.34 4.10 30.03
C ARG A 237 11.13 5.04 30.20
N GLU A 238 10.93 5.55 31.40
CA GLU A 238 9.80 6.46 31.74
C GLU A 238 10.02 7.94 31.34
N GLY A 239 11.21 8.34 30.87
CA GLY A 239 11.52 9.72 30.49
C GLY A 239 11.58 10.04 28.98
N ALA A 240 11.59 9.01 28.11
CA ALA A 240 11.82 9.15 26.66
C ALA A 240 10.52 9.20 25.81
N GLY A 241 9.36 9.36 26.45
CA GLY A 241 8.05 9.10 25.85
C GLY A 241 7.73 9.93 24.60
N ARG A 242 7.83 11.27 24.67
CA ARG A 242 7.37 12.18 23.60
C ARG A 242 8.18 12.08 22.31
N LEU A 243 9.50 12.14 22.41
CA LEU A 243 10.38 11.97 21.24
C LEU A 243 10.23 10.57 20.65
N SER A 244 10.12 9.54 21.51
CA SER A 244 9.82 8.18 21.04
C SER A 244 8.48 8.11 20.30
N THR A 245 7.44 8.81 20.77
CA THR A 245 6.15 8.89 20.07
C THR A 245 6.31 9.56 18.71
N SER A 246 7.04 10.68 18.60
CA SER A 246 7.33 11.31 17.30
C SER A 246 8.04 10.37 16.33
N TYR A 247 9.01 9.58 16.80
CA TYR A 247 9.69 8.59 15.94
C TYR A 247 8.77 7.44 15.49
N ARG A 248 7.82 7.01 16.33
CA ARG A 248 6.82 6.01 15.94
C ARG A 248 5.85 6.57 14.91
N ILE A 249 5.39 7.80 15.14
CA ILE A 249 4.54 8.51 14.18
C ILE A 249 5.28 8.67 12.85
N ALA A 250 6.55 9.09 12.87
CA ALA A 250 7.38 9.20 11.67
C ALA A 250 7.61 7.84 10.99
N LEU A 251 7.76 6.74 11.74
CA LEU A 251 7.84 5.40 11.15
C LEU A 251 6.52 5.00 10.46
N GLY A 252 5.38 5.24 11.11
CA GLY A 252 4.07 4.94 10.56
C GLY A 252 3.79 5.71 9.27
N ILE A 253 4.05 7.03 9.30
CA ILE A 253 4.02 7.90 8.13
C ILE A 253 5.00 7.44 7.06
N GLY A 254 6.23 7.07 7.43
CA GLY A 254 7.21 6.53 6.49
C GLY A 254 6.70 5.28 5.76
N LEU A 255 6.07 4.35 6.45
CA LEU A 255 5.48 3.15 5.83
C LEU A 255 4.32 3.50 4.90
N HIS A 256 3.55 4.54 5.19
CA HIS A 256 2.53 5.06 4.29
C HIS A 256 3.14 5.69 3.03
N ASN A 257 4.13 6.57 3.21
CA ASN A 257 4.82 7.27 2.11
C ASN A 257 5.59 6.30 1.19
N LEU A 258 5.95 5.11 1.67
CA LEU A 258 6.43 4.02 0.82
C LEU A 258 5.39 3.61 -0.24
N GLY A 259 4.12 3.47 0.17
CA GLY A 259 3.01 3.13 -0.72
C GLY A 259 2.73 4.23 -1.74
N GLU A 260 2.79 5.49 -1.33
CA GLU A 260 2.67 6.66 -2.22
C GLU A 260 3.74 6.69 -3.29
N GLY A 261 5.00 6.52 -2.87
CA GLY A 261 6.12 6.45 -3.79
C GLY A 261 5.90 5.32 -4.80
N LEU A 262 5.40 4.18 -4.35
CA LEU A 262 5.11 3.03 -5.21
C LEU A 262 4.02 3.34 -6.24
N ALA A 263 2.93 4.01 -5.84
CA ALA A 263 1.89 4.44 -6.77
C ALA A 263 2.43 5.42 -7.82
N ILE A 264 3.22 6.41 -7.41
CA ILE A 264 3.83 7.38 -8.34
C ILE A 264 4.81 6.69 -9.30
N GLY A 265 5.69 5.83 -8.77
CA GLY A 265 6.65 5.08 -9.59
C GLY A 265 5.94 4.22 -10.63
N ALA A 266 4.85 3.56 -10.25
CA ALA A 266 4.03 2.76 -11.15
C ALA A 266 3.38 3.61 -12.25
N ALA A 267 2.73 4.72 -11.89
CA ALA A 267 2.08 5.61 -12.85
C ALA A 267 3.07 6.10 -13.93
N PHE A 268 4.27 6.52 -13.53
CA PHE A 268 5.30 6.92 -14.49
C PHE A 268 5.86 5.75 -15.31
N ALA A 269 5.97 4.55 -14.74
CA ALA A 269 6.41 3.37 -15.47
C ALA A 269 5.39 2.89 -16.51
N LEU A 270 4.09 3.14 -16.26
CA LEU A 270 2.98 2.83 -17.15
C LEU A 270 2.67 3.96 -18.16
N GLY A 271 3.42 5.07 -18.11
CA GLY A 271 3.20 6.20 -19.02
C GLY A 271 2.04 7.13 -18.66
N GLU A 272 1.43 6.93 -17.49
CA GLU A 272 0.34 7.73 -16.98
C GLU A 272 0.87 9.03 -16.36
N ALA A 273 1.57 9.85 -17.17
CA ALA A 273 2.25 11.05 -16.69
C ALA A 273 1.31 12.06 -16.00
N ALA A 274 0.07 12.17 -16.48
CA ALA A 274 -0.95 12.99 -15.85
C ALA A 274 -1.32 12.47 -14.45
N LEU A 275 -1.55 11.16 -14.30
CA LEU A 275 -1.79 10.53 -13.00
C LEU A 275 -0.56 10.67 -12.08
N GLY A 276 0.65 10.42 -12.60
CA GLY A 276 1.88 10.59 -11.84
C GLY A 276 2.06 12.02 -11.31
N ALA A 277 1.83 13.03 -12.14
CA ALA A 277 1.91 14.44 -11.74
C ALA A 277 0.83 14.81 -10.71
N PHE A 278 -0.39 14.32 -10.91
CA PHE A 278 -1.51 14.44 -9.99
C PHE A 278 -1.17 13.88 -8.60
N LEU A 279 -0.64 12.65 -8.55
CA LEU A 279 -0.28 11.98 -7.31
C LEU A 279 0.84 12.75 -6.59
N VAL A 280 1.84 13.23 -7.34
CA VAL A 280 2.92 14.07 -6.80
C VAL A 280 2.36 15.31 -6.11
N VAL A 281 1.43 16.04 -6.73
CA VAL A 281 0.86 17.26 -6.15
C VAL A 281 0.01 16.95 -4.92
N GLY A 282 -0.92 15.99 -5.03
CA GLY A 282 -1.81 15.59 -3.93
C GLY A 282 -1.02 15.15 -2.70
N PHE A 283 -0.09 14.21 -2.89
CA PHE A 283 0.72 13.66 -1.79
C PHE A 283 1.68 14.69 -1.19
N THR A 284 2.27 15.57 -2.01
CA THR A 284 3.10 16.68 -1.49
C THR A 284 2.31 17.56 -0.53
N LEU A 285 1.06 17.92 -0.88
CA LEU A 285 0.24 18.81 -0.05
C LEU A 285 -0.08 18.18 1.31
N HIS A 286 -0.51 16.92 1.34
CA HIS A 286 -0.83 16.30 2.63
C HIS A 286 0.43 15.92 3.42
N ASN A 287 1.57 15.61 2.79
CA ASN A 287 2.82 15.27 3.50
C ASN A 287 3.38 16.45 4.29
N VAL A 288 3.02 17.70 3.91
CA VAL A 288 3.27 18.87 4.76
C VAL A 288 2.51 18.78 6.07
N THR A 289 1.25 18.36 6.04
CA THR A 289 0.43 18.23 7.24
C THR A 289 0.87 17.05 8.13
N GLU A 290 1.42 15.99 7.54
CA GLU A 290 2.00 14.88 8.29
C GLU A 290 3.23 15.29 9.11
N GLY A 291 4.08 16.17 8.56
CA GLY A 291 5.22 16.74 9.30
C GLY A 291 4.78 17.50 10.56
N VAL A 292 3.61 18.15 10.53
CA VAL A 292 2.99 18.77 11.72
C VAL A 292 2.58 17.70 12.75
N GLY A 293 1.97 16.60 12.28
CA GLY A 293 1.62 15.45 13.12
C GLY A 293 2.83 14.82 13.81
N ILE A 294 3.95 14.67 13.10
CA ILE A 294 5.23 14.16 13.64
C ILE A 294 5.77 15.11 14.72
N ALA A 295 5.68 16.42 14.52
CA ALA A 295 6.13 17.42 15.48
C ALA A 295 5.28 17.44 16.76
N ALA A 296 4.02 17.04 16.67
CA ALA A 296 3.04 17.32 17.71
C ALA A 296 3.38 16.80 19.13
N PRO A 297 3.88 15.56 19.29
CA PRO A 297 4.25 15.03 20.61
C PRO A 297 5.37 15.83 21.31
N VAL A 298 6.26 16.48 20.55
CA VAL A 298 7.44 17.20 21.07
C VAL A 298 7.22 18.70 21.24
N LEU A 299 6.00 19.19 21.03
CA LEU A 299 5.66 20.62 21.20
C LEU A 299 5.72 21.07 22.67
N LYS A 300 5.46 20.14 23.60
CA LYS A 300 5.50 20.39 25.05
C LYS A 300 6.81 19.87 25.64
N GLY A 301 7.45 20.66 26.50
CA GLY A 301 8.68 20.30 27.21
C GLY A 301 9.95 20.90 26.59
N GLU A 302 11.11 20.35 26.95
CA GLU A 302 12.39 20.70 26.33
C GLU A 302 12.38 20.26 24.86
N GLY A 303 12.69 21.19 23.96
CA GLY A 303 12.67 20.92 22.53
C GLY A 303 13.80 19.95 22.14
N PRO A 304 13.55 19.01 21.20
CA PRO A 304 14.57 18.09 20.76
C PRO A 304 15.67 18.83 19.98
N ARG A 305 16.86 18.25 19.96
CA ARG A 305 17.99 18.77 19.16
C ARG A 305 17.60 18.82 17.67
N PRO A 306 18.10 19.80 16.89
CA PRO A 306 17.83 19.91 15.45
C PRO A 306 18.08 18.61 14.65
N ALA A 307 19.09 17.83 15.04
CA ALA A 307 19.38 16.53 14.42
C ALA A 307 18.21 15.54 14.48
N HIS A 308 17.36 15.60 15.50
CA HIS A 308 16.17 14.76 15.57
C HIS A 308 15.14 15.14 14.52
N PHE A 309 14.99 16.43 14.18
CA PHE A 309 14.08 16.85 13.10
C PHE A 309 14.54 16.31 11.75
N ALA A 310 15.85 16.33 11.47
CA ALA A 310 16.38 15.70 10.26
C ALA A 310 16.12 14.18 10.24
N GLY A 311 16.33 13.50 11.38
CA GLY A 311 16.03 12.07 11.49
C GLY A 311 14.54 11.74 11.32
N LEU A 312 13.66 12.57 11.87
CA LEU A 312 12.21 12.44 11.74
C LEU A 312 11.75 12.68 10.29
N ALA A 313 12.31 13.69 9.62
CA ALA A 313 12.02 13.99 8.22
C ALA A 313 12.48 12.85 7.30
N LEU A 314 13.68 12.31 7.51
CA LEU A 314 14.18 11.18 6.73
C LEU A 314 13.39 9.90 7.00
N LEU A 315 12.98 9.65 8.25
CA LEU A 315 12.19 8.47 8.58
C LEU A 315 10.77 8.56 8.00
N GLY A 316 10.13 9.73 8.08
CA GLY A 316 8.78 9.95 7.56
C GLY A 316 8.71 10.11 6.03
N GLY A 317 9.67 10.80 5.42
CA GLY A 317 9.63 11.10 3.99
C GLY A 317 10.57 10.25 3.12
N GLY A 318 11.64 9.71 3.68
CA GLY A 318 12.64 8.93 2.93
C GLY A 318 12.09 7.67 2.26
N PRO A 319 11.17 6.91 2.89
CA PRO A 319 10.60 5.72 2.25
C PRO A 319 9.87 5.97 0.93
N ALA A 320 9.38 7.19 0.66
CA ALA A 320 8.81 7.53 -0.64
C ALA A 320 9.80 7.30 -1.80
N ILE A 321 11.09 7.55 -1.57
CA ILE A 321 12.15 7.27 -2.55
C ILE A 321 12.20 5.78 -2.87
N LEU A 322 12.19 4.93 -1.84
CA LEU A 322 12.17 3.47 -2.02
C LEU A 322 10.90 3.04 -2.75
N GLY A 323 9.77 3.65 -2.42
CA GLY A 323 8.50 3.44 -3.09
C GLY A 323 8.60 3.70 -4.58
N THR A 324 9.10 4.87 -4.99
CA THR A 324 9.23 5.24 -6.40
C THR A 324 10.13 4.29 -7.19
N TRP A 325 11.18 3.75 -6.58
CA TRP A 325 12.00 2.72 -7.21
C TRP A 325 11.26 1.41 -7.35
N ILE A 326 10.59 0.94 -6.29
CA ILE A 326 9.85 -0.32 -6.33
C ILE A 326 8.71 -0.24 -7.36
N GLY A 327 7.90 0.82 -7.32
CA GLY A 327 6.84 1.06 -8.30
C GLY A 327 7.37 1.27 -9.71
N GLY A 328 8.51 1.96 -9.85
CA GLY A 328 9.08 2.27 -11.16
C GLY A 328 9.71 1.09 -11.89
N PHE A 329 10.21 0.07 -11.16
CA PHE A 329 10.96 -1.04 -11.75
C PHE A 329 10.33 -2.42 -11.53
N ALA A 330 9.62 -2.60 -10.41
CA ALA A 330 9.13 -3.90 -9.94
C ALA A 330 7.64 -3.85 -9.59
N TYR A 331 6.86 -3.04 -10.31
CA TYR A 331 5.41 -2.96 -10.12
C TYR A 331 4.74 -4.33 -10.28
N SER A 332 3.89 -4.68 -9.31
CA SER A 332 2.91 -5.76 -9.42
C SER A 332 1.68 -5.40 -8.59
N ASN A 333 0.50 -5.82 -9.04
CA ASN A 333 -0.75 -5.59 -8.31
C ASN A 333 -0.69 -6.17 -6.88
N LEU A 334 -0.03 -7.31 -6.70
CA LEU A 334 0.08 -7.99 -5.40
C LEU A 334 0.94 -7.18 -4.43
N ALA A 335 2.14 -6.78 -4.85
CA ALA A 335 3.00 -5.97 -4.00
C ALA A 335 2.34 -4.62 -3.67
N SER A 336 1.71 -3.98 -4.67
CA SER A 336 1.05 -2.68 -4.51
C SER A 336 -0.08 -2.73 -3.48
N SER A 337 -1.00 -3.68 -3.62
CA SER A 337 -2.10 -3.88 -2.67
C SER A 337 -1.61 -4.18 -1.26
N VAL A 338 -0.58 -5.01 -1.09
CA VAL A 338 0.01 -5.31 0.22
C VAL A 338 0.70 -4.09 0.83
N PHE A 339 1.51 -3.35 0.05
CA PHE A 339 2.21 -2.16 0.57
C PHE A 339 1.25 -1.03 0.92
N LEU A 340 0.22 -0.78 0.11
CA LEU A 340 -0.82 0.20 0.43
C LEU A 340 -1.61 -0.23 1.68
N ALA A 341 -1.96 -1.51 1.80
CA ALA A 341 -2.59 -2.03 3.01
C ALA A 341 -1.72 -1.84 4.26
N VAL A 342 -0.42 -2.14 4.18
CA VAL A 342 0.53 -1.87 5.26
C VAL A 342 0.58 -0.38 5.59
N GLY A 343 0.59 0.49 4.58
CA GLY A 343 0.48 1.94 4.74
C GLY A 343 -0.78 2.35 5.49
N ALA A 344 -1.96 1.87 5.08
CA ALA A 344 -3.22 2.14 5.78
C ALA A 344 -3.21 1.69 7.24
N GLY A 345 -2.67 0.49 7.51
CA GLY A 345 -2.46 -0.01 8.88
C GLY A 345 -1.52 0.87 9.70
N ALA A 346 -0.48 1.42 9.06
CA ALA A 346 0.44 2.35 9.67
C ALA A 346 -0.21 3.71 9.99
N ILE A 347 -1.01 4.26 9.08
CA ILE A 347 -1.78 5.49 9.34
C ILE A 347 -2.76 5.28 10.50
N LEU A 348 -3.49 4.16 10.52
CA LEU A 348 -4.38 3.80 11.65
C LEU A 348 -3.63 3.79 12.99
N GLN A 349 -2.38 3.32 13.00
CA GLN A 349 -1.55 3.36 14.19
C GLN A 349 -1.20 4.80 14.60
N VAL A 350 -0.94 5.69 13.65
CA VAL A 350 -0.70 7.11 13.91
C VAL A 350 -1.96 7.80 14.43
N VAL A 351 -3.12 7.55 13.82
CA VAL A 351 -4.43 8.03 14.30
C VAL A 351 -4.64 7.64 15.75
N TYR A 352 -4.30 6.40 16.13
CA TYR A 352 -4.37 5.94 17.51
C TYR A 352 -3.43 6.72 18.45
N GLU A 353 -2.17 6.92 18.07
CA GLU A 353 -1.20 7.67 18.90
C GLU A 353 -1.60 9.14 19.09
N VAL A 354 -1.95 9.83 18.00
CA VAL A 354 -2.33 11.25 18.05
C VAL A 354 -3.68 11.42 18.77
N GLY A 355 -4.63 10.53 18.52
CA GLY A 355 -5.91 10.49 19.23
C GLY A 355 -5.74 10.28 20.74
N ARG A 356 -4.82 9.38 21.14
CA ARG A 356 -4.47 9.19 22.56
C ARG A 356 -3.90 10.46 23.19
N LEU A 357 -3.02 11.18 22.48
CA LEU A 357 -2.47 12.45 22.97
C LEU A 357 -3.56 13.51 23.16
N LEU A 358 -4.50 13.62 22.21
CA LEU A 358 -5.64 14.54 22.29
C LEU A 358 -6.56 14.22 23.48
N LEU A 359 -6.81 12.92 23.72
CA LEU A 359 -7.58 12.45 24.87
C LEU A 359 -6.90 12.79 26.19
N GLU A 360 -5.60 12.50 26.33
CA GLU A 360 -4.81 12.82 27.53
C GLU A 360 -4.81 14.32 27.82
N ASP A 361 -4.64 15.15 26.80
CA ASP A 361 -4.63 16.60 26.95
C ASP A 361 -6.00 17.15 27.35
N SER A 362 -7.09 16.59 26.81
CA SER A 362 -8.46 16.97 27.19
C SER A 362 -8.75 16.64 28.66
N VAL A 363 -8.34 15.45 29.12
CA VAL A 363 -8.47 15.02 30.52
C VAL A 363 -7.66 15.94 31.45
N ARG A 364 -6.40 16.25 31.11
CA ARG A 364 -5.56 17.16 31.92
C ARG A 364 -6.13 18.57 32.00
N ALA A 365 -6.77 19.05 30.95
CA ALA A 365 -7.38 20.37 30.90
C ALA A 365 -8.77 20.44 31.56
N GLY A 366 -9.34 19.31 31.99
CA GLY A 366 -10.72 19.24 32.50
C GLY A 366 -11.77 19.61 31.44
N ALA A 367 -11.43 19.49 30.16
CA ALA A 367 -12.28 19.87 29.04
C ALA A 367 -12.90 18.63 28.36
N PRO A 368 -14.11 18.73 27.77
CA PRO A 368 -14.67 17.66 26.97
C PRO A 368 -13.78 17.32 25.77
N VAL A 369 -13.62 16.04 25.47
CA VAL A 369 -12.87 15.56 24.29
C VAL A 369 -13.51 16.08 23.00
N LEU A 370 -14.83 16.10 22.93
CA LEU A 370 -15.61 16.65 21.81
C LEU A 370 -15.87 18.14 22.00
N SER A 371 -14.82 18.91 22.31
CA SER A 371 -14.92 20.36 22.39
C SER A 371 -15.04 20.99 20.99
N ALA A 372 -15.60 22.20 20.92
CA ALA A 372 -15.70 22.95 19.66
C ALA A 372 -14.38 23.04 18.85
N PRO A 373 -13.21 23.36 19.45
CA PRO A 373 -11.95 23.38 18.70
C PRO A 373 -11.53 22.00 18.17
N ASN A 374 -11.81 20.92 18.91
CA ASN A 374 -11.47 19.57 18.46
C ASN A 374 -12.36 19.13 17.30
N LEU A 375 -13.68 19.36 17.40
CA LEU A 375 -14.62 19.06 16.33
C LEU A 375 -14.35 19.90 15.09
N ALA A 376 -14.10 21.21 15.26
CA ALA A 376 -13.74 22.09 14.15
C ALA A 376 -12.41 21.69 13.50
N GLY A 377 -11.41 21.31 14.29
CA GLY A 377 -10.13 20.80 13.79
C GLY A 377 -10.34 19.54 12.97
N PHE A 378 -10.98 18.52 13.54
CA PHE A 378 -11.24 17.25 12.84
C PHE A 378 -12.03 17.46 11.54
N ALA A 379 -13.11 18.23 11.58
CA ALA A 379 -13.92 18.52 10.40
C ALA A 379 -13.13 19.32 9.34
N ALA A 380 -12.31 20.29 9.76
CA ALA A 380 -11.44 21.03 8.86
C ALA A 380 -10.38 20.11 8.23
N GLY A 381 -9.81 19.16 8.98
CA GLY A 381 -8.89 18.16 8.45
C GLY A 381 -9.54 17.30 7.37
N MET A 382 -10.72 16.74 7.64
CA MET A 382 -11.49 15.98 6.65
C MET A 382 -11.82 16.84 5.41
N ALA A 383 -12.23 18.10 5.61
CA ALA A 383 -12.57 19.01 4.52
C ALA A 383 -11.35 19.40 3.67
N VAL A 384 -10.17 19.61 4.28
CA VAL A 384 -8.93 19.89 3.57
C VAL A 384 -8.51 18.70 2.71
N MET A 385 -8.56 17.47 3.24
CA MET A 385 -8.25 16.29 2.43
C MET A 385 -9.25 16.10 1.30
N TYR A 386 -10.55 16.23 1.59
CA TYR A 386 -11.58 16.10 0.56
C TYR A 386 -11.44 17.17 -0.53
N ALA A 387 -11.17 18.42 -0.15
CA ALA A 387 -10.92 19.50 -1.11
C ALA A 387 -9.65 19.24 -1.93
N THR A 388 -8.60 18.69 -1.31
CA THR A 388 -7.38 18.30 -2.03
C THR A 388 -7.70 17.18 -3.01
N ALA A 389 -8.42 16.15 -2.60
CA ALA A 389 -8.87 15.07 -3.48
C ALA A 389 -9.70 15.62 -4.67
N LEU A 390 -10.59 16.58 -4.44
CA LEU A 390 -11.39 17.23 -5.50
C LEU A 390 -10.57 18.12 -6.45
N LEU A 391 -9.64 18.91 -5.92
CA LEU A 391 -8.76 19.75 -6.74
C LEU A 391 -7.84 18.93 -7.61
N VAL A 392 -7.51 17.74 -7.12
CA VAL A 392 -6.61 16.82 -7.77
C VAL A 392 -7.46 16.05 -8.81
N SER A 393 -8.70 15.58 -8.50
CA SER A 393 -9.61 14.84 -9.41
C SER A 393 -10.10 15.52 -10.70
N VAL A 394 -9.68 16.74 -11.02
CA VAL A 394 -10.20 17.57 -12.14
C VAL A 394 -9.18 17.79 -13.24
#